data_AF-X8CWL0-F1
#
_entry.id   AF-X8CWL0-F1
#
_cell.length_a   1.000
_cell.length_b   1.000
_cell.length_c   1.000
_cell.angle_alpha   90.00
_cell.angle_beta   90.00
_cell.angle_gamma   90.00
#
_symmetry.space_group_name_H-M   'P 1'
#
loop_
_entity.id
_entity.type
_entity.pdbx_description
1 polymer ?
#
loop_
_entity_poly.entity_id
_entity_poly.type
_entity_poly.pdbx_seq_one_letter_code
_entity_poly.pdbx_strand_id
1 'polypeptide(L)'
;MLDYGAFPPEFNSARIYSGPGSGSLVSAASAWSALAAELNSAALSYEKVVTALSSEEWLGAASATMAQAVQPYIAWMTSAAAQAEEAATQARAAAAAYEAALSASVPPPLVASNRMQVSQLQATNVLGQNTPLIAQLEAQYGEYWAQDAGAMYGYAGQSSAATKQTPFQKAPEITNASGRPLRARR
;
A
#
# COMPACT_ATOMS: atom_id res chain seq x y z
N MET A 1 -7.16 9.55 15.92
CA MET A 1 -8.02 9.33 14.74
C MET A 1 -8.40 10.71 14.23
N LEU A 2 -8.16 11.01 12.95
CA LEU A 2 -8.56 12.29 12.37
C LEU A 2 -10.08 12.28 12.17
N ASP A 3 -10.75 13.34 12.62
CA ASP A 3 -12.17 13.57 12.38
C ASP A 3 -12.30 14.33 11.06
N TYR A 4 -12.69 13.63 9.99
CA TYR A 4 -12.91 14.24 8.68
C TYR A 4 -14.24 14.97 8.59
N GLY A 5 -15.18 14.68 9.51
CA GLY A 5 -16.45 15.40 9.64
C GLY A 5 -16.28 16.81 10.20
N ALA A 6 -15.18 17.09 10.89
CA ALA A 6 -14.86 18.44 11.34
C ALA A 6 -14.43 19.39 10.20
N PHE A 7 -14.07 18.86 9.03
CA PHE A 7 -13.62 19.67 7.89
C PHE A 7 -14.71 19.84 6.83
N PRO A 8 -14.91 21.05 6.29
CA PRO A 8 -15.90 21.30 5.26
C PRO A 8 -15.52 20.65 3.92
N PRO A 9 -16.49 20.48 2.99
CA PRO A 9 -16.25 19.93 1.65
C PRO A 9 -15.09 20.59 0.90
N GLU A 10 -14.97 21.92 0.96
CA GLU A 10 -13.90 22.67 0.29
C GLU A 10 -12.51 22.18 0.67
N PHE A 11 -12.36 21.61 1.86
CA PHE A 11 -11.10 21.10 2.36
C PHE A 11 -10.88 19.63 2.03
N ASN A 12 -11.86 18.77 2.29
CA ASN A 12 -11.75 17.34 2.02
C ASN A 12 -11.66 17.07 0.51
N SER A 13 -12.57 17.66 -0.28
CA SER A 13 -12.54 17.62 -1.74
C SER A 13 -11.22 18.17 -2.30
N ALA A 14 -10.79 19.38 -1.90
CA ALA A 14 -9.58 19.97 -2.47
C ALA A 14 -8.34 19.09 -2.24
N ARG A 15 -8.22 18.46 -1.07
CA ARG A 15 -7.10 17.60 -0.74
C ARG A 15 -7.06 16.34 -1.59
N ILE A 16 -8.18 15.62 -1.73
CA ILE A 16 -8.21 14.36 -2.48
C ILE A 16 -8.06 14.58 -4.00
N TYR A 17 -8.57 15.68 -4.54
CA TYR A 17 -8.39 16.04 -5.95
C TYR A 17 -7.02 16.67 -6.25
N SER A 18 -6.23 16.96 -5.22
CA SER A 18 -4.86 17.45 -5.35
C SER A 18 -3.84 16.33 -5.18
N GLY A 19 -2.75 16.38 -5.95
CA GLY A 19 -1.62 15.48 -5.77
C GLY A 19 -1.37 14.57 -6.97
N PRO A 20 -0.40 13.64 -6.83
CA PRO A 20 0.12 12.86 -7.95
C PRO A 20 -0.73 11.63 -8.34
N GLY A 21 -1.80 11.34 -7.59
CA GLY A 21 -2.62 10.15 -7.80
C GLY A 21 -2.01 8.85 -7.27
N SER A 22 -2.64 7.72 -7.62
CA SER A 22 -2.25 6.38 -7.14
C SER A 22 -1.12 5.72 -7.95
N GLY A 23 -0.62 6.36 -9.01
CA GLY A 23 0.31 5.73 -9.96
C GLY A 23 1.59 5.18 -9.32
N SER A 24 2.16 5.87 -8.33
CA SER A 24 3.35 5.38 -7.61
C SER A 24 3.08 4.10 -6.81
N LEU A 25 1.88 3.93 -6.26
CA LEU A 25 1.48 2.71 -5.56
C LEU A 25 1.30 1.54 -6.52
N VAL A 26 0.75 1.81 -7.72
CA VAL A 26 0.64 0.79 -8.78
C VAL A 26 2.04 0.36 -9.25
N SER A 27 2.96 1.30 -9.46
CA SER A 27 4.36 0.98 -9.80
C SER A 27 5.05 0.18 -8.68
N ALA A 28 4.83 0.56 -7.41
CA ALA A 28 5.37 -0.18 -6.27
C ALA A 28 4.83 -1.62 -6.22
N ALA A 29 3.54 -1.81 -6.51
CA ALA A 29 2.95 -3.15 -6.57
C ALA A 29 3.62 -4.03 -7.65
N SER A 30 3.87 -3.48 -8.84
CA SER A 30 4.58 -4.19 -9.90
C SER A 30 6.01 -4.53 -9.50
N ALA A 31 6.73 -3.61 -8.85
CA ALA A 31 8.09 -3.86 -8.38
C ALA A 31 8.14 -4.97 -7.32
N TRP A 32 7.19 -4.98 -6.38
CA TRP A 32 7.09 -6.03 -5.36
C TRP A 32 6.78 -7.40 -5.94
N SER A 33 5.85 -7.51 -6.90
CA SER A 33 5.59 -8.79 -7.59
C SER A 33 6.79 -9.26 -8.42
N ALA A 34 7.53 -8.33 -9.04
CA ALA A 34 8.76 -8.69 -9.76
C ALA A 34 9.83 -9.25 -8.78
N LEU A 35 10.03 -8.61 -7.64
CA LEU A 35 10.95 -9.08 -6.61
C LEU A 35 10.54 -10.46 -6.07
N ALA A 36 9.25 -10.71 -5.86
CA ALA A 36 8.77 -12.02 -5.45
C ALA A 36 9.09 -13.12 -6.48
N ALA A 37 8.89 -12.82 -7.77
CA ALA A 37 9.24 -13.73 -8.86
C ALA A 37 10.76 -13.99 -8.90
N GLU A 38 11.59 -12.97 -8.73
CA GLU A 38 13.05 -13.11 -8.67
C GLU A 38 13.51 -13.95 -7.47
N LEU A 39 12.93 -13.74 -6.28
CA LEU A 39 13.24 -14.53 -5.09
C LEU A 39 12.87 -16.01 -5.25
N ASN A 40 11.71 -16.31 -5.85
CA ASN A 40 11.31 -17.68 -6.15
C ASN A 40 12.23 -18.32 -7.20
N SER A 41 12.58 -17.59 -8.26
CA SER A 41 13.52 -18.05 -9.28
C SER A 41 14.90 -18.35 -8.68
N ALA A 42 15.39 -17.48 -7.80
CA ALA A 42 16.64 -17.67 -7.07
C ALA A 42 16.58 -18.90 -6.15
N ALA A 43 15.49 -19.08 -5.40
CA ALA A 43 15.30 -20.26 -4.55
C ALA A 43 15.39 -21.57 -5.35
N LEU A 44 14.68 -21.65 -6.49
CA LEU A 44 14.74 -22.81 -7.39
C LEU A 44 16.14 -23.02 -7.98
N SER A 45 16.87 -21.94 -8.29
CA SER A 45 18.25 -22.04 -8.76
C SER A 45 19.18 -22.60 -7.67
N TYR A 46 19.02 -22.17 -6.42
CA TYR A 46 19.75 -22.73 -5.28
C TYR A 46 19.43 -24.21 -5.08
N GLU A 47 18.16 -24.60 -5.11
CA GLU A 47 17.76 -26.01 -4.99
C GLU A 47 18.39 -26.90 -6.06
N LYS A 48 18.46 -26.43 -7.31
CA LYS A 48 19.14 -27.15 -8.40
C LYS A 48 20.62 -27.37 -8.10
N VAL A 49 21.33 -26.32 -7.67
CA VAL A 49 22.76 -26.41 -7.33
C VAL A 49 22.99 -27.33 -6.12
N VAL A 50 22.13 -27.25 -5.11
CA VAL A 50 22.21 -28.10 -3.91
C VAL A 50 21.93 -29.56 -4.24
N THR A 51 20.97 -29.82 -5.13
CA THR A 51 20.68 -31.16 -5.63
C THR A 51 21.92 -31.73 -6.31
N ALA A 52 22.47 -31.02 -7.30
CA ALA A 52 23.69 -31.44 -8.01
C ALA A 52 24.88 -31.69 -7.05
N LEU A 53 25.09 -30.79 -6.07
CA LEU A 53 26.12 -30.92 -5.04
C LEU A 53 25.96 -32.20 -4.20
N SER A 54 24.73 -32.65 -3.96
CA SER A 54 24.42 -33.81 -3.11
C SER A 54 24.25 -35.14 -3.87
N SER A 55 24.02 -35.09 -5.19
CA SER A 55 23.70 -36.28 -6.00
C SER A 55 24.72 -36.63 -7.08
N GLU A 56 25.68 -35.76 -7.38
CA GLU A 56 26.64 -35.95 -8.48
C GLU A 56 28.07 -36.23 -7.96
N GLU A 57 29.10 -35.58 -8.53
CA GLU A 57 30.52 -35.92 -8.37
C GLU A 57 31.07 -35.72 -6.94
N TRP A 58 30.42 -34.92 -6.10
CA TRP A 58 30.90 -34.56 -4.76
C TRP A 58 30.07 -35.25 -3.67
N LEU A 59 30.32 -36.54 -3.42
CA LEU A 59 29.54 -37.37 -2.45
C LEU A 59 30.15 -37.44 -1.04
N GLY A 60 31.01 -36.50 -0.66
CA GLY A 60 31.69 -36.50 0.64
C GLY A 60 30.83 -35.96 1.79
N ALA A 61 31.24 -36.22 3.05
CA ALA A 61 30.57 -35.66 4.23
C ALA A 61 30.52 -34.11 4.24
N ALA A 62 31.51 -33.47 3.63
CA ALA A 62 31.58 -32.01 3.52
C ALA A 62 30.52 -31.42 2.58
N SER A 63 30.26 -32.04 1.42
CA SER A 63 29.22 -31.59 0.49
C SER A 63 27.82 -31.82 1.06
N ALA A 64 27.59 -32.96 1.72
CA ALA A 64 26.34 -33.23 2.44
C ALA A 64 26.08 -32.19 3.56
N THR A 65 27.12 -31.81 4.31
CA THR A 65 27.02 -30.78 5.35
C THR A 65 26.68 -29.40 4.76
N MET A 66 27.32 -29.01 3.65
CA MET A 66 26.98 -27.76 2.95
C MET A 66 25.56 -27.77 2.38
N ALA A 67 25.12 -28.88 1.78
CA ALA A 67 23.78 -29.03 1.24
C ALA A 67 22.69 -28.88 2.31
N GLN A 68 22.97 -29.29 3.56
CA GLN A 68 22.08 -29.08 4.69
C GLN A 68 22.12 -27.64 5.21
N ALA A 69 23.32 -27.03 5.28
CA ALA A 69 23.51 -25.70 5.85
C ALA A 69 22.78 -24.58 5.08
N VAL A 70 22.55 -24.76 3.78
CA VAL A 70 21.88 -23.77 2.92
C VAL A 70 20.35 -23.87 2.93
N GLN A 71 19.76 -24.99 3.38
CA GLN A 71 18.31 -25.19 3.38
C GLN A 71 17.52 -24.08 4.11
N PRO A 72 17.94 -23.59 5.30
CA PRO A 72 17.24 -22.49 5.96
C PRO A 72 17.22 -21.20 5.15
N TYR A 73 18.27 -20.95 4.34
CA TYR A 73 18.33 -19.77 3.47
C TYR A 73 17.38 -19.90 2.28
N ILE A 74 17.28 -21.09 1.67
CA ILE A 74 16.29 -21.36 0.61
C ILE A 74 14.87 -21.15 1.14
N ALA A 75 14.56 -21.73 2.31
CA ALA A 75 13.26 -21.56 2.96
C ALA A 75 12.97 -20.08 3.28
N TRP A 76 13.97 -19.33 3.72
CA TRP A 76 13.86 -17.88 3.92
C TRP A 76 13.57 -17.14 2.61
N MET A 77 14.24 -17.47 1.49
CA MET A 77 13.97 -16.84 0.19
C MET A 77 12.53 -17.07 -0.27
N THR A 78 12.00 -18.29 -0.13
CA THR A 78 10.61 -18.59 -0.48
C THR A 78 9.63 -17.83 0.43
N SER A 79 9.93 -17.72 1.73
CA SER A 79 9.12 -16.92 2.66
C SER A 79 9.15 -15.43 2.34
N ALA A 80 10.33 -14.89 2.01
CA ALA A 80 10.50 -13.51 1.59
C ALA A 80 9.78 -13.22 0.26
N ALA A 81 9.75 -14.18 -0.67
CA ALA A 81 8.98 -14.07 -1.90
C ALA A 81 7.47 -13.94 -1.62
N ALA A 82 6.93 -14.74 -0.69
CA ALA A 82 5.54 -14.63 -0.29
C ALA A 82 5.23 -13.28 0.38
N GLN A 83 6.13 -12.78 1.23
CA GLN A 83 5.99 -11.45 1.85
C GLN A 83 6.06 -10.31 0.82
N ALA A 84 6.89 -10.46 -0.22
CA ALA A 84 6.93 -9.51 -1.33
C ALA A 84 5.60 -9.49 -2.13
N GLU A 85 4.96 -10.64 -2.39
CA GLU A 85 3.61 -10.66 -3.00
C GLU A 85 2.53 -10.06 -2.08
N GLU A 86 2.64 -10.27 -0.77
CA GLU A 86 1.77 -9.61 0.21
C GLU A 86 1.91 -8.08 0.08
N ALA A 87 3.16 -7.57 0.05
CA ALA A 87 3.43 -6.15 -0.13
C ALA A 87 2.88 -5.61 -1.45
N ALA A 88 2.99 -6.37 -2.54
CA ALA A 88 2.40 -6.02 -3.83
C ALA A 88 0.87 -5.90 -3.74
N THR A 89 0.22 -6.88 -3.10
CA THR A 89 -1.23 -6.91 -2.89
C THR A 89 -1.69 -5.71 -2.08
N GLN A 90 -0.97 -5.39 -1.01
CA GLN A 90 -1.29 -4.24 -0.17
C GLN A 90 -1.08 -2.90 -0.87
N ALA A 91 -0.05 -2.76 -1.72
CA ALA A 91 0.14 -1.58 -2.54
C ALA A 91 -1.02 -1.38 -3.53
N ARG A 92 -1.54 -2.46 -4.14
CA ARG A 92 -2.75 -2.41 -4.98
C ARG A 92 -3.99 -2.02 -4.17
N ALA A 93 -4.15 -2.56 -2.97
CA ALA A 93 -5.27 -2.22 -2.08
C ALA A 93 -5.24 -0.74 -1.68
N ALA A 94 -4.06 -0.20 -1.36
CA ALA A 94 -3.88 1.23 -1.06
C ALA A 94 -4.21 2.12 -2.26
N ALA A 95 -3.79 1.72 -3.47
CA ALA A 95 -4.15 2.43 -4.70
C ALA A 95 -5.67 2.43 -4.92
N ALA A 96 -6.32 1.26 -4.78
CA ALA A 96 -7.76 1.13 -4.93
C ALA A 96 -8.54 1.96 -3.89
N ALA A 97 -8.05 2.03 -2.65
CA ALA A 97 -8.64 2.86 -1.61
C ALA A 97 -8.62 4.35 -1.98
N TYR A 98 -7.51 4.83 -2.54
CA TYR A 98 -7.40 6.21 -3.04
C TYR A 98 -8.39 6.49 -4.17
N GLU A 99 -8.45 5.62 -5.19
CA GLU A 99 -9.35 5.82 -6.33
C GLU A 99 -10.83 5.76 -5.91
N ALA A 100 -11.18 4.87 -4.98
CA ALA A 100 -12.52 4.81 -4.41
C ALA A 100 -12.87 6.10 -3.65
N ALA A 101 -11.93 6.63 -2.88
CA ALA A 101 -12.12 7.90 -2.15
C ALA A 101 -12.29 9.07 -3.11
N LEU A 102 -11.44 9.16 -4.13
CA LEU A 102 -11.51 10.19 -5.17
C LEU A 102 -12.85 10.14 -5.92
N SER A 103 -13.31 8.94 -6.29
CA SER A 103 -14.60 8.75 -6.98
C SER A 103 -15.81 9.06 -6.10
N ALA A 104 -15.72 8.85 -4.78
CA ALA A 104 -16.81 9.09 -3.86
C ALA A 104 -16.87 10.55 -3.37
N SER A 105 -15.77 11.30 -3.50
CA SER A 105 -15.69 12.69 -3.04
C SER A 105 -16.40 13.64 -4.00
N VAL A 106 -16.87 14.76 -3.47
CA VAL A 106 -17.58 15.77 -4.25
C VAL A 106 -16.57 16.56 -5.11
N PRO A 107 -16.82 16.78 -6.41
CA PRO A 107 -15.97 17.63 -7.23
C PRO A 107 -15.93 19.08 -6.69
N PRO A 108 -14.74 19.70 -6.50
CA PRO A 108 -14.63 21.07 -5.99
C PRO A 108 -15.46 22.13 -6.74
N PRO A 109 -15.64 22.05 -8.09
CA PRO A 109 -16.50 22.99 -8.80
C PRO A 109 -17.98 22.94 -8.38
N LEU A 110 -18.49 21.79 -7.92
CA LEU A 110 -19.88 21.67 -7.44
C LEU A 110 -20.06 22.39 -6.10
N VAL A 111 -19.11 22.21 -5.18
CA VAL A 111 -19.09 22.91 -3.88
C VAL A 111 -19.05 24.42 -4.12
N ALA A 112 -18.14 24.90 -4.97
CA ALA A 112 -18.01 26.32 -5.29
C ALA A 112 -19.29 26.90 -5.93
N SER A 113 -19.93 26.15 -6.83
CA SER A 113 -21.17 26.57 -7.49
C SER A 113 -22.32 26.72 -6.49
N ASN A 114 -22.46 25.78 -5.55
CA ASN A 114 -23.45 25.87 -4.48
C ASN A 114 -23.24 27.14 -3.62
N ARG A 115 -22.00 27.39 -3.15
CA ARG A 115 -21.69 28.59 -2.35
C ARG A 115 -21.95 29.89 -3.11
N MET A 116 -21.62 29.93 -4.40
CA MET A 116 -21.90 31.09 -5.26
C MET A 116 -23.40 31.36 -5.39
N GLN A 117 -24.21 30.32 -5.62
CA GLN A 117 -25.66 30.48 -5.74
C GLN A 117 -26.30 30.98 -4.45
N VAL A 118 -25.87 30.47 -3.29
CA VAL A 118 -26.29 30.98 -1.98
C VAL A 118 -25.99 32.48 -1.85
N SER A 119 -24.77 32.90 -2.18
CA SER A 119 -24.37 34.31 -2.12
C SER A 119 -25.22 35.21 -3.03
N GLN A 120 -25.55 34.75 -4.24
CA GLN A 120 -26.39 35.49 -5.19
C GLN A 120 -27.85 35.62 -4.70
N LEU A 121 -28.41 34.53 -4.17
CA LEU A 121 -29.76 34.53 -3.64
C LEU A 121 -29.88 35.40 -2.39
N GLN A 122 -28.88 35.39 -1.51
CA GLN A 122 -28.80 36.26 -0.34
C GLN A 122 -28.78 37.74 -0.73
N ALA A 123 -27.97 38.11 -1.73
CA ALA A 123 -27.87 39.48 -2.22
C ALA A 123 -29.20 40.03 -2.78
N THR A 124 -30.09 39.15 -3.24
CA THR A 124 -31.41 39.51 -3.80
C THR A 124 -32.58 39.23 -2.85
N ASN A 125 -32.32 38.73 -1.62
CA ASN A 125 -33.36 38.30 -0.68
C ASN A 125 -34.01 39.44 0.14
N VAL A 126 -34.21 40.62 -0.46
CA VAL A 126 -34.70 41.83 0.25
C VAL A 126 -36.06 41.62 0.92
N LEU A 127 -36.94 40.85 0.27
CA LEU A 127 -38.29 40.54 0.75
C LEU A 127 -38.41 39.13 1.37
N GLY A 128 -37.30 38.41 1.56
CA GLY A 128 -37.32 37.06 2.13
C GLY A 128 -37.82 35.96 1.18
N GLN A 129 -38.17 36.28 -0.07
CA GLN A 129 -38.75 35.33 -1.03
C GLN A 129 -37.79 34.19 -1.43
N ASN A 130 -36.48 34.43 -1.40
CA ASN A 130 -35.46 33.44 -1.76
C ASN A 130 -35.11 32.50 -0.59
N THR A 131 -35.65 32.74 0.61
CA THR A 131 -35.30 31.97 1.81
C THR A 131 -35.48 30.45 1.64
N PRO A 132 -36.55 29.93 1.01
CA PRO A 132 -36.69 28.49 0.77
C PRO A 132 -35.60 27.92 -0.14
N LEU A 133 -35.18 28.66 -1.18
CA LEU A 133 -34.12 28.23 -2.10
C LEU A 133 -32.74 28.25 -1.42
N ILE A 134 -32.47 29.26 -0.60
CA ILE A 134 -31.25 29.31 0.22
C ILE A 134 -31.19 28.10 1.16
N ALA A 135 -32.30 27.80 1.85
CA ALA A 135 -32.36 26.64 2.74
C ALA A 135 -32.13 25.31 2.01
N GLN A 136 -32.64 25.17 0.77
CA GLN A 136 -32.38 23.99 -0.06
C GLN A 136 -30.89 23.86 -0.42
N LEU A 137 -30.23 24.96 -0.80
CA LEU A 137 -28.80 24.93 -1.13
C LEU A 137 -27.92 24.67 0.10
N GLU A 138 -28.27 25.22 1.27
CA GLU A 138 -27.56 24.92 2.52
C GLU A 138 -27.74 23.45 2.93
N ALA A 139 -28.93 22.86 2.70
CA ALA A 139 -29.15 21.42 2.91
C ALA A 139 -28.30 20.57 1.96
N GLN A 140 -28.24 20.91 0.67
CA GLN A 140 -27.37 20.25 -0.31
C GLN A 140 -25.89 20.36 0.08
N TYR A 141 -25.45 21.52 0.59
CA TYR A 141 -24.09 21.68 1.09
C TYR A 141 -23.82 20.74 2.29
N GLY A 142 -24.80 20.57 3.18
CA GLY A 142 -24.75 19.56 4.25
C GLY A 142 -24.59 18.13 3.72
N GLU A 143 -25.25 17.78 2.60
CA GLU A 143 -25.07 16.49 1.93
C GLU A 143 -23.64 16.33 1.38
N TYR A 144 -23.09 17.38 0.75
CA TYR A 144 -21.70 17.37 0.29
C TYR A 144 -20.72 17.14 1.43
N TRP A 145 -20.98 17.76 2.60
CA TRP A 145 -20.16 17.58 3.79
C TRP A 145 -20.19 16.14 4.28
N ALA A 146 -21.38 15.57 4.43
CA ALA A 146 -21.54 14.18 4.85
C ALA A 146 -20.88 13.19 3.87
N GLN A 147 -21.03 13.43 2.56
CA GLN A 147 -20.44 12.60 1.52
C GLN A 147 -18.92 12.60 1.56
N ASP A 148 -18.29 13.78 1.61
CA ASP A 148 -16.84 13.92 1.69
C ASP A 148 -16.26 13.31 2.97
N ALA A 149 -16.93 13.54 4.10
CA ALA A 149 -16.53 12.91 5.36
C ALA A 149 -16.61 11.38 5.25
N GLY A 150 -17.69 10.84 4.70
CA GLY A 150 -17.88 9.42 4.44
C GLY A 150 -16.79 8.83 3.53
N ALA A 151 -16.45 9.52 2.45
CA ALA A 151 -15.38 9.12 1.53
C ALA A 151 -14.03 9.04 2.27
N MET A 152 -13.69 10.05 3.06
CA MET A 152 -12.41 10.08 3.79
C MET A 152 -12.34 9.07 4.95
N TYR A 153 -13.46 8.80 5.63
CA TYR A 153 -13.50 7.71 6.63
C TYR A 153 -13.30 6.34 5.98
N GLY A 154 -13.97 6.09 4.86
CA GLY A 154 -13.76 4.88 4.06
C GLY A 154 -12.31 4.75 3.59
N TYR A 155 -11.72 5.85 3.15
CA TYR A 155 -10.30 5.89 2.73
C TYR A 155 -9.36 5.56 3.88
N ALA A 156 -9.55 6.19 5.05
CA ALA A 156 -8.72 5.97 6.23
C ALA A 156 -8.81 4.52 6.73
N GLY A 157 -10.01 3.94 6.76
CA GLY A 157 -10.22 2.54 7.15
C GLY A 157 -9.52 1.55 6.21
N GLN A 158 -9.72 1.71 4.90
CA GLN A 158 -9.09 0.85 3.89
C GLN A 158 -7.57 1.02 3.86
N SER A 159 -7.07 2.26 3.93
CA SER A 159 -5.62 2.53 3.98
C SER A 159 -4.98 1.95 5.23
N SER A 160 -5.65 2.04 6.39
CA SER A 160 -5.15 1.43 7.62
C SER A 160 -5.13 -0.10 7.57
N ALA A 161 -6.00 -0.73 6.79
CA ALA A 161 -5.92 -2.16 6.56
C ALA A 161 -4.74 -2.50 5.63
N ALA A 162 -4.52 -1.69 4.59
CA ALA A 162 -3.45 -1.90 3.61
C ALA A 162 -2.03 -1.76 4.22
N THR A 163 -1.86 -1.03 5.32
CA THR A 163 -0.55 -0.92 5.99
C THR A 163 -0.18 -2.13 6.84
N LYS A 164 -1.08 -3.10 7.02
CA LYS A 164 -0.81 -4.32 7.79
C LYS A 164 -0.08 -5.32 6.91
N GLN A 165 1.24 -5.40 7.10
CA GLN A 165 2.10 -6.34 6.38
C GLN A 165 2.90 -7.19 7.36
N THR A 166 3.18 -8.42 6.98
CA THR A 166 4.13 -9.29 7.68
C THR A 166 5.55 -8.72 7.58
N PRO A 167 6.24 -8.44 8.71
CA PRO A 167 7.60 -7.93 8.66
C PRO A 167 8.59 -8.96 8.12
N PHE A 168 9.49 -8.50 7.24
CA PHE A 168 10.60 -9.31 6.75
C PHE A 168 11.52 -9.74 7.89
N GLN A 169 11.91 -11.01 7.86
CA GLN A 169 12.90 -11.55 8.79
C GLN A 169 14.30 -11.44 8.21
N LYS A 170 15.31 -11.34 9.07
CA LYS A 170 16.70 -11.37 8.64
C LYS A 170 17.03 -12.74 8.03
N ALA A 171 17.76 -12.75 6.92
CA ALA A 171 18.27 -13.99 6.33
C ALA A 171 19.13 -14.77 7.34
N PRO A 172 18.98 -16.10 7.42
CA PRO A 172 19.83 -16.94 8.26
C PRO A 172 21.25 -17.00 7.71
N GLU A 173 22.23 -17.17 8.60
CA GLU A 173 23.63 -17.38 8.21
C GLU A 173 23.82 -18.81 7.70
N ILE A 174 24.47 -18.96 6.54
CA ILE A 174 24.73 -20.28 5.92
C ILE A 174 26.00 -20.92 6.50
N THR A 175 26.96 -20.12 6.97
CA THR A 175 28.22 -20.61 7.54
C THR A 175 28.36 -20.18 9.00
N ASN A 176 28.91 -21.05 9.84
CA ASN A 176 29.30 -20.70 11.20
C ASN A 176 30.77 -20.23 11.23
N ALA A 177 31.13 -19.39 12.20
CA ALA A 177 32.50 -18.91 12.38
C ALA A 177 33.51 -20.03 12.71
N SER A 178 33.02 -21.23 13.04
CA SER A 178 33.78 -22.43 13.40
C SER A 178 34.53 -23.07 12.23
N GLY A 179 34.20 -22.71 10.99
CA GLY A 179 34.81 -23.23 9.76
C GLY A 179 36.09 -22.52 9.29
N ARG A 180 36.66 -21.57 10.07
CA ARG A 180 37.95 -20.97 9.70
C ARG A 180 39.07 -22.01 9.85
N PRO A 181 39.83 -22.33 8.79
CA PRO A 181 41.00 -23.18 8.95
C PRO A 181 41.97 -22.52 9.92
N LEU A 182 42.39 -23.26 10.97
CA LEU A 182 43.55 -22.91 11.77
C LEU A 182 44.71 -22.72 10.81
N ARG A 183 45.13 -21.46 10.61
CA ARG A 183 46.38 -21.16 9.91
C ARG A 183 47.50 -21.81 10.72
N ALA A 184 48.02 -22.92 10.22
CA ALA A 184 49.23 -23.53 10.76
C ALA A 184 50.33 -22.47 10.72
N ARG A 185 50.77 -22.02 11.89
CA ARG A 185 51.95 -21.16 12.03
C ARG A 185 53.15 -22.00 11.60
N ARG A 186 53.87 -21.54 10.58
CA ARG A 186 55.24 -21.99 10.29
C ARG A 186 56.19 -21.50 11.37
#